data_AF-A0A7W7QY81-F1
#
_entry.id   AF-A0A7W7QY81-F1
#
_cell.length_a   1.000
_cell.length_b   1.000
_cell.length_c   1.000
_cell.angle_alpha   90.00
_cell.angle_beta   90.00
_cell.angle_gamma   90.00
#
_symmetry.space_group_name_H-M   'P 1'
#
loop_
_entity.id
_entity.type
_entity.pdbx_description
1 polymer ?
#
loop_
_entity_poly.entity_id
_entity_poly.type
_entity_poly.pdbx_seq_one_letter_code
_entity_poly.pdbx_strand_id
1 'polypeptide(L)'
;MTSSAERFTRFATRFGESGLRRFGSEAGAQLTDLVVPLRVLPYFHTLPEESSSLRAYAQEAGQRLDEAQLSWARLGSDRAFDLCVTPGGEVRAALLGYDEPERFVNSNPEAFADGLLLLDVLLESVAAAQTPTEAAAAFRATEQALQGADPQAFADPEHWWPLVLEDIRTTASVECYATFEFAAPDGVRHLVTRSGGVGVHPEQQVWSDLHAAGVEPEQVTRIHTELEACFMPGHYCSMWLAMMFPEATLTHNVSTGETAAERAAAIEKLRQATDRNSNGG
;
A
#
# COMPACT_ATOMS: atom_id res chain seq x y z
N MET A 1 19.66 -11.75 17.02
CA MET A 1 19.73 -11.59 15.55
C MET A 1 19.64 -12.97 14.92
N THR A 2 18.56 -13.22 14.19
CA THR A 2 18.38 -14.44 13.38
C THR A 2 19.47 -14.51 12.31
N SER A 3 20.07 -15.68 12.08
CA SER A 3 21.11 -15.81 11.04
C SER A 3 20.50 -15.65 9.63
N SER A 4 21.29 -15.22 8.64
CA SER A 4 20.80 -15.10 7.24
C SER A 4 20.24 -16.43 6.71
N ALA A 5 20.89 -17.55 7.02
CA ALA A 5 20.42 -18.88 6.63
C ALA A 5 19.06 -19.25 7.26
N GLU A 6 18.85 -18.87 8.51
CA GLU A 6 17.57 -19.09 9.22
C GLU A 6 16.46 -18.20 8.65
N ARG A 7 16.76 -16.93 8.33
CA ARG A 7 15.82 -16.04 7.63
C ARG A 7 15.43 -16.62 6.27
N PHE A 8 16.42 -17.04 5.47
CA PHE A 8 16.15 -17.64 4.17
C PHE A 8 15.20 -18.84 4.28
N THR A 9 15.45 -19.74 5.23
CA THR A 9 14.61 -20.93 5.45
C THR A 9 13.17 -20.56 5.81
N ARG A 10 12.98 -19.59 6.72
CA ARG A 10 11.65 -19.09 7.10
C ARG A 10 10.89 -18.50 5.91
N PHE A 11 11.57 -17.69 5.10
CA PHE A 11 10.99 -17.03 3.95
C PHE A 11 10.68 -18.02 2.83
N ALA A 12 11.58 -18.96 2.55
CA ALA A 12 11.37 -19.99 1.53
C ALA A 12 10.20 -20.92 1.89
N THR A 13 9.98 -21.18 3.18
CA THR A 13 8.81 -21.94 3.65
C THR A 13 7.50 -21.22 3.32
N ARG A 14 7.48 -19.89 3.40
CA ARG A 14 6.27 -19.09 3.16
C ARG A 14 6.04 -18.76 1.69
N PHE A 15 7.07 -18.28 1.00
CA PHE A 15 6.97 -17.70 -0.34
C PHE A 15 7.48 -18.64 -1.44
N GLY A 16 8.11 -19.76 -1.08
CA GLY A 16 8.90 -20.58 -2.01
C GLY A 16 10.21 -19.90 -2.41
N GLU A 17 11.21 -20.67 -2.83
CA GLU A 17 12.53 -20.10 -3.16
C GLU A 17 12.49 -19.13 -4.36
N SER A 18 11.61 -19.40 -5.34
CA SER A 18 11.40 -18.53 -6.50
C SER A 18 10.58 -17.28 -6.18
N GLY A 19 9.93 -17.24 -5.02
CA GLY A 19 9.17 -16.09 -4.53
C GLY A 19 10.04 -15.10 -3.75
N LEU A 20 11.37 -15.22 -3.80
CA LEU A 20 12.31 -14.42 -3.02
C LEU A 20 13.30 -13.68 -3.90
N ARG A 21 13.59 -12.43 -3.52
CA ARG A 21 14.75 -11.68 -4.00
C ARG A 21 15.86 -11.77 -2.96
N ARG A 22 17.08 -12.09 -3.43
CA ARG A 22 18.30 -12.09 -2.60
C ARG A 22 19.20 -10.95 -3.05
N PHE A 23 19.73 -10.21 -2.10
CA PHE A 23 20.65 -9.11 -2.36
C PHE A 23 22.10 -9.60 -2.23
N GLY A 24 22.90 -9.39 -3.27
CA GLY A 24 24.32 -9.71 -3.26
C GLY A 24 25.16 -8.56 -2.70
N SER A 25 26.47 -8.73 -2.73
CA SER A 25 27.42 -7.74 -2.20
C SER A 25 27.41 -6.42 -2.97
N GLU A 26 26.94 -6.43 -4.21
CA GLU A 26 26.73 -5.23 -5.04
C GLU A 26 25.67 -4.28 -4.47
N ALA A 27 24.74 -4.78 -3.65
CA ALA A 27 23.71 -3.99 -3.00
C ALA A 27 24.23 -3.17 -1.80
N GLY A 28 25.50 -3.36 -1.42
CA GLY A 28 26.14 -2.71 -0.28
C GLY A 28 26.02 -3.53 0.99
N ALA A 29 26.92 -3.23 1.95
CA ALA A 29 27.10 -4.05 3.16
C ALA A 29 25.83 -4.21 4.03
N GLN A 30 24.90 -3.26 3.96
CA GLN A 30 23.62 -3.30 4.71
C GLN A 30 22.60 -4.26 4.09
N LEU A 31 22.76 -4.61 2.82
CA LEU A 31 21.84 -5.47 2.08
C LEU A 31 22.44 -6.83 1.75
N THR A 32 23.75 -7.01 1.86
CA THR A 32 24.40 -8.30 1.60
C THR A 32 23.70 -9.42 2.38
N ASP A 33 23.29 -10.47 1.66
CA ASP A 33 22.57 -11.64 2.19
C ASP A 33 21.18 -11.35 2.76
N LEU A 34 20.63 -10.15 2.54
CA LEU A 34 19.23 -9.84 2.81
C LEU A 34 18.35 -10.60 1.83
N VAL A 35 17.21 -11.07 2.33
CA VAL A 35 16.18 -11.75 1.56
C VAL A 35 14.85 -11.09 1.83
N VAL A 36 14.12 -10.76 0.77
CA VAL A 36 12.76 -10.20 0.83
C VAL A 36 11.83 -11.01 -0.09
N PRO A 37 10.52 -11.09 0.20
CA PRO A 37 9.57 -11.66 -0.75
C PRO A 37 9.50 -10.81 -2.02
N LEU A 38 9.22 -11.42 -3.17
CA LEU A 38 8.97 -10.65 -4.40
C LEU A 38 7.71 -9.79 -4.31
N ARG A 39 6.75 -10.20 -3.47
CA ARG A 39 5.51 -9.47 -3.28
C ARG A 39 4.87 -9.76 -1.92
N VAL A 40 4.29 -8.71 -1.34
CA VAL A 40 3.28 -8.75 -0.27
C VAL A 40 2.25 -7.71 -0.68
N LEU A 41 1.35 -8.10 -1.58
CA LEU A 41 0.46 -7.14 -2.24
C LEU A 41 -0.65 -6.69 -1.29
N PRO A 42 -1.05 -5.41 -1.37
CA PRO A 42 -0.55 -4.39 -2.30
C PRO A 42 0.69 -3.61 -1.84
N TYR A 43 1.12 -3.81 -0.59
CA TYR A 43 2.05 -2.93 0.12
C TYR A 43 3.51 -3.09 -0.29
N PHE A 44 3.91 -4.20 -0.91
CA PHE A 44 5.28 -4.40 -1.35
C PHE A 44 5.36 -5.25 -2.61
N HIS A 45 6.25 -4.84 -3.52
CA HIS A 45 6.74 -5.68 -4.60
C HIS A 45 8.16 -5.29 -5.00
N THR A 46 8.87 -6.24 -5.60
CA THR A 46 10.22 -6.08 -6.13
C THR A 46 10.49 -7.17 -7.18
N LEU A 47 11.38 -6.91 -8.13
CA LEU A 47 11.78 -7.89 -9.14
C LEU A 47 13.27 -8.25 -8.99
N PRO A 48 13.68 -9.51 -9.23
CA PRO A 48 15.09 -9.91 -9.16
C PRO A 48 16.02 -9.09 -10.07
N GLU A 49 15.52 -8.67 -11.22
CA GLU A 49 16.25 -7.93 -12.25
C GLU A 49 16.36 -6.42 -11.99
N GLU A 50 15.55 -5.86 -11.10
CA GLU A 50 15.63 -4.43 -10.77
C GLU A 50 16.97 -4.10 -10.10
N SER A 51 17.56 -2.96 -10.43
CA SER A 51 18.77 -2.51 -9.75
C SER A 51 18.56 -2.31 -8.24
N SER A 52 19.49 -2.83 -7.42
CA SER A 52 19.57 -2.54 -5.99
C SER A 52 20.16 -1.17 -5.69
N SER A 53 20.83 -0.52 -6.66
CA SER A 53 21.21 0.90 -6.58
C SER A 53 20.03 1.76 -6.99
N LEU A 54 19.61 2.68 -6.10
CA LEU A 54 18.53 3.63 -6.41
C LEU A 54 18.88 4.52 -7.61
N ARG A 55 20.14 4.94 -7.71
CA ARG A 55 20.64 5.74 -8.83
C ARG A 55 20.48 5.05 -10.17
N ALA A 56 20.91 3.78 -10.28
CA ALA A 56 20.81 3.06 -11.54
C ALA A 56 19.34 2.76 -11.89
N TYR A 57 18.51 2.40 -10.90
CA TYR A 57 17.06 2.24 -11.10
C TYR A 57 16.40 3.52 -11.62
N ALA A 58 16.69 4.67 -10.99
CA ALA A 58 16.13 5.95 -11.41
C ALA A 58 16.57 6.34 -12.82
N GLN A 59 17.80 6.03 -13.22
CA GLN A 59 18.28 6.26 -14.59
C GLN A 59 17.51 5.42 -15.61
N GLU A 60 17.27 4.13 -15.32
CA GLU A 60 16.48 3.24 -16.16
C GLU A 60 15.01 3.67 -16.26
N ALA A 61 14.44 4.11 -15.14
CA ALA A 61 13.05 4.58 -15.04
C ALA A 61 12.85 6.03 -15.52
N GLY A 62 13.92 6.76 -15.88
CA GLY A 62 13.85 8.17 -16.26
C GLY A 62 13.45 9.12 -15.13
N GLN A 63 13.64 8.71 -13.88
CA GLN A 63 13.29 9.47 -12.68
C GLN A 63 14.43 10.38 -12.21
N ARG A 64 14.06 11.48 -11.54
CA ARG A 64 15.02 12.41 -10.91
C ARG A 64 15.24 12.02 -9.46
N LEU A 65 16.47 12.21 -8.99
CA LEU A 65 16.88 11.99 -7.61
C LEU A 65 17.44 13.28 -7.02
N ASP A 66 17.20 13.46 -5.73
CA ASP A 66 17.88 14.47 -4.93
C ASP A 66 19.32 14.04 -4.59
N GLU A 67 20.16 15.00 -4.21
CA GLU A 67 21.58 14.75 -3.93
C GLU A 67 21.78 13.68 -2.84
N ALA A 68 20.93 13.67 -1.80
CA ALA A 68 20.99 12.67 -0.73
C ALA A 68 20.71 11.25 -1.27
N GLN A 69 19.71 11.10 -2.13
CA GLN A 69 19.21 9.83 -2.67
C GLN A 69 20.20 9.15 -3.62
N LEU A 70 21.14 9.91 -4.18
CA LEU A 70 22.17 9.39 -5.10
C LEU A 70 23.03 8.27 -4.50
N SER A 71 23.10 8.16 -3.17
CA SER A 71 23.88 7.18 -2.43
C SER A 71 23.04 6.02 -1.85
N TRP A 72 21.73 6.01 -2.09
CA TRP A 72 20.82 5.07 -1.47
C TRP A 72 20.72 3.76 -2.25
N ALA A 73 20.35 2.71 -1.54
CA ALA A 73 19.96 1.43 -2.14
C ALA A 73 18.43 1.33 -2.23
N ARG A 74 17.92 0.42 -3.07
CA ARG A 74 16.49 0.18 -3.29
C ARG A 74 16.13 -1.28 -2.97
N LEU A 75 15.05 -1.47 -2.22
CA LEU A 75 14.50 -2.78 -1.87
C LEU A 75 13.37 -3.19 -2.81
N GLY A 76 12.51 -2.25 -3.19
CA GLY A 76 11.30 -2.47 -3.96
C GLY A 76 10.40 -1.24 -3.91
N SER A 77 9.10 -1.43 -4.09
CA SER A 77 8.11 -0.35 -4.08
C SER A 77 6.80 -0.78 -3.41
N ASP A 78 6.11 0.18 -2.83
CA ASP A 78 4.72 0.06 -2.36
C ASP A 78 3.69 0.53 -3.40
N ARG A 79 4.07 0.49 -4.68
CA ARG A 79 3.40 0.94 -5.92
C ARG A 79 3.68 2.37 -6.33
N ALA A 80 3.74 3.31 -5.40
CA ALA A 80 4.08 4.70 -5.73
C ALA A 80 5.44 5.09 -5.18
N PHE A 81 5.70 4.81 -3.91
CA PHE A 81 6.97 5.15 -3.29
C PHE A 81 7.95 3.99 -3.48
N ASP A 82 9.21 4.35 -3.69
CA ASP A 82 10.32 3.42 -3.67
C ASP A 82 10.79 3.23 -2.22
N LEU A 83 10.85 1.97 -1.78
CA LEU A 83 11.35 1.61 -0.46
C LEU A 83 12.87 1.44 -0.54
N CYS A 84 13.57 2.37 0.09
CA CYS A 84 14.99 2.59 -0.06
C CYS A 84 15.73 2.41 1.26
N VAL A 85 17.03 2.13 1.20
CA VAL A 85 17.92 2.10 2.36
C VAL A 85 18.92 3.23 2.27
N THR A 86 18.93 4.07 3.30
CA THR A 86 19.85 5.20 3.42
C THR A 86 21.26 4.69 3.76
N PRO A 87 22.33 5.50 3.56
CA PRO A 87 23.67 5.13 4.01
C PRO A 87 23.77 4.84 5.51
N GLY A 88 22.84 5.36 6.32
CA GLY A 88 22.73 5.07 7.76
C GLY A 88 22.12 3.70 8.09
N GLY A 89 21.54 3.01 7.10
CA GLY A 89 20.88 1.72 7.26
C GLY A 89 19.38 1.80 7.53
N GLU A 90 18.83 3.01 7.65
CA GLU A 90 17.38 3.19 7.81
C GLU A 90 16.65 2.89 6.50
N VAL A 91 15.45 2.33 6.60
CA VAL A 91 14.53 2.14 5.49
C VAL A 91 13.59 3.35 5.41
N ARG A 92 13.52 3.98 4.23
CA ARG A 92 12.69 5.15 3.92
C ARG A 92 11.87 4.87 2.67
N ALA A 93 10.61 5.33 2.65
CA ALA A 93 9.80 5.36 1.45
C ALA A 93 9.92 6.75 0.82
N ALA A 94 10.28 6.83 -0.46
CA ALA A 94 10.44 8.10 -1.19
C ALA A 94 9.69 8.07 -2.53
N LEU A 95 8.96 9.13 -2.86
CA LEU A 95 8.36 9.31 -4.18
C LEU A 95 9.33 10.04 -5.09
N LEU A 96 9.97 9.32 -6.00
CA LEU A 96 11.03 9.89 -6.84
C LEU A 96 10.48 10.91 -7.83
N GLY A 97 11.17 12.04 -7.97
CA GLY A 97 10.81 13.10 -8.92
C GLY A 97 9.70 14.05 -8.47
N TYR A 98 9.17 13.87 -7.26
CA TYR A 98 8.14 14.73 -6.66
C TYR A 98 8.61 15.30 -5.32
N ASP A 99 8.10 16.49 -4.98
CA ASP A 99 8.36 17.14 -3.68
C ASP A 99 7.37 16.61 -2.64
N GLU A 100 7.48 15.33 -2.32
CA GLU A 100 6.68 14.64 -1.30
C GLU A 100 7.57 14.21 -0.13
N PRO A 101 7.11 14.35 1.12
CA PRO A 101 7.91 13.98 2.28
C PRO A 101 8.19 12.48 2.31
N GLU A 102 9.45 12.14 2.57
CA GLU A 102 9.86 10.76 2.80
C GLU A 102 9.21 10.20 4.07
N ARG A 103 8.78 8.94 4.03
CA ARG A 103 8.23 8.26 5.21
C ARG A 103 9.27 7.36 5.83
N PHE A 104 9.40 7.40 7.15
CA PHE A 104 10.17 6.40 7.87
C PHE A 104 9.46 5.04 7.80
N VAL A 105 10.21 3.99 7.50
CA VAL A 105 9.70 2.62 7.39
C VAL A 105 10.25 1.78 8.53
N ASN A 106 11.56 1.63 8.61
CA ASN A 106 12.23 0.86 9.65
C ASN A 106 13.63 1.39 9.96
N SER A 107 14.10 1.08 11.16
CA SER A 107 15.45 1.40 11.63
C SER A 107 16.53 0.58 10.91
N ASN A 108 16.19 -0.57 10.30
CA ASN A 108 17.11 -1.43 9.54
C ASN A 108 16.36 -2.31 8.54
N PRO A 109 17.01 -2.75 7.44
CA PRO A 109 16.38 -3.56 6.40
C PRO A 109 15.97 -4.96 6.85
N GLU A 110 16.62 -5.54 7.86
CA GLU A 110 16.24 -6.82 8.42
C GLU A 110 14.88 -6.79 9.11
N ALA A 111 14.63 -5.74 9.92
CA ALA A 111 13.35 -5.52 10.57
C ALA A 111 12.24 -5.30 9.54
N PHE A 112 12.53 -4.58 8.46
CA PHE A 112 11.59 -4.42 7.35
C PHE A 112 11.25 -5.76 6.69
N ALA A 113 12.27 -6.56 6.34
CA ALA A 113 12.05 -7.87 5.73
C ALA A 113 11.22 -8.80 6.63
N ASP A 114 11.58 -8.92 7.91
CA ASP A 114 10.83 -9.73 8.87
C ASP A 114 9.39 -9.19 9.07
N GLY A 115 9.20 -7.86 8.97
CA GLY A 115 7.89 -7.22 8.97
C GLY A 115 7.03 -7.59 7.75
N LEU A 116 7.61 -7.68 6.56
CA LEU A 116 6.89 -8.13 5.35
C LEU A 116 6.36 -9.57 5.49
N LEU A 117 7.12 -10.45 6.15
CA LEU A 117 6.65 -11.81 6.45
C LEU A 117 5.45 -11.78 7.40
N LEU A 118 5.48 -10.94 8.44
CA LEU A 118 4.36 -10.78 9.37
C LEU A 118 3.12 -10.19 8.67
N LEU A 119 3.33 -9.21 7.78
CA LEU A 119 2.28 -8.60 6.98
C LEU A 119 1.59 -9.62 6.07
N ASP A 120 2.36 -10.45 5.37
CA ASP A 120 1.79 -11.48 4.49
C ASP A 120 0.93 -12.50 5.26
N VAL A 121 1.39 -12.92 6.45
CA VAL A 121 0.63 -13.79 7.35
C VAL A 121 -0.64 -13.09 7.85
N LEU A 122 -0.57 -11.79 8.18
CA LEU A 122 -1.73 -11.00 8.59
C LEU A 122 -2.79 -10.96 7.49
N LEU A 123 -2.39 -10.66 6.25
CA LEU A 123 -3.33 -10.52 5.13
C LEU A 123 -4.08 -11.82 4.85
N GLU A 124 -3.37 -12.96 4.86
CA GLU A 124 -4.02 -14.27 4.76
C GLU A 124 -4.96 -14.52 5.96
N SER A 125 -4.52 -14.20 7.18
CA SER A 125 -5.31 -14.45 8.39
C SER A 125 -6.59 -13.62 8.43
N VAL A 126 -6.55 -12.36 8.01
CA VAL A 126 -7.73 -11.49 7.93
C VAL A 126 -8.67 -11.95 6.83
N ALA A 127 -8.14 -12.34 5.66
CA ALA A 127 -8.95 -12.85 4.55
C ALA A 127 -9.62 -14.20 4.88
N ALA A 128 -8.95 -15.06 5.66
CA ALA A 128 -9.46 -16.37 6.06
C ALA A 128 -10.34 -16.36 7.33
N ALA A 129 -10.37 -15.24 8.06
CA ALA A 129 -11.12 -15.12 9.30
C ALA A 129 -12.62 -15.35 9.08
N GLN A 130 -13.24 -16.17 9.92
CA GLN A 130 -14.68 -16.45 9.87
C GLN A 130 -15.47 -15.48 10.75
N THR A 131 -14.79 -14.82 11.69
CA THR A 131 -15.40 -13.85 12.61
C THR A 131 -14.59 -12.57 12.72
N PRO A 132 -15.24 -11.42 13.01
CA PRO A 132 -14.53 -10.16 13.28
C PRO A 132 -13.53 -10.26 14.43
N THR A 133 -13.80 -11.11 15.43
CA THR A 133 -12.92 -11.32 16.58
C THR A 133 -11.60 -11.99 16.20
N GLU A 134 -11.65 -12.98 15.29
CA GLU A 134 -10.46 -13.65 14.76
C GLU A 134 -9.57 -12.68 13.99
N ALA A 135 -10.16 -11.93 13.04
CA ALA A 135 -9.44 -10.90 12.29
C ALA A 135 -8.81 -9.86 13.22
N ALA A 136 -9.54 -9.37 14.22
CA ALA A 136 -9.04 -8.41 15.19
C ALA A 136 -7.94 -8.99 16.09
N ALA A 137 -7.98 -10.28 16.41
CA ALA A 137 -6.92 -10.95 17.16
C ALA A 137 -5.63 -11.10 16.34
N ALA A 138 -5.74 -11.52 15.09
CA ALA A 138 -4.61 -11.58 14.16
C ALA A 138 -3.97 -10.21 13.96
N PHE A 139 -4.79 -9.17 13.74
CA PHE A 139 -4.32 -7.79 13.60
C PHE A 139 -3.53 -7.32 14.83
N ARG A 140 -4.11 -7.45 16.04
CA ARG A 140 -3.43 -7.03 17.28
C ARG A 140 -2.12 -7.77 17.52
N ALA A 141 -2.08 -9.07 17.24
CA ALA A 141 -0.87 -9.87 17.40
C ALA A 141 0.25 -9.39 16.45
N THR A 142 -0.10 -9.11 15.18
CA THR A 142 0.87 -8.60 14.19
C THR A 142 1.35 -7.18 14.54
N GLU A 143 0.44 -6.28 14.92
CA GLU A 143 0.78 -4.92 15.34
C GLU A 143 1.76 -4.94 16.54
N GLN A 144 1.49 -5.75 17.55
CA GLN A 144 2.38 -5.92 18.71
C GLN A 144 3.75 -6.48 18.31
N ALA A 145 3.79 -7.45 17.38
CA ALA A 145 5.03 -8.03 16.90
C ALA A 145 5.89 -7.02 16.12
N LEU A 146 5.27 -6.24 15.23
CA LEU A 146 5.94 -5.19 14.47
C LEU A 146 6.47 -4.09 15.39
N GLN A 147 5.65 -3.60 16.32
CA GLN A 147 6.05 -2.57 17.28
C GLN A 147 7.16 -3.05 18.22
N GLY A 148 7.10 -4.32 18.65
CA GLY A 148 8.15 -4.92 19.47
C GLY A 148 9.48 -5.10 18.73
N ALA A 149 9.43 -5.35 17.42
CA ALA A 149 10.62 -5.49 16.59
C ALA A 149 11.30 -4.14 16.31
N ASP A 150 10.54 -3.08 16.10
CA ASP A 150 11.05 -1.74 15.79
C ASP A 150 10.12 -0.63 16.32
N PRO A 151 10.27 -0.19 17.58
CA PRO A 151 9.41 0.84 18.15
C PRO A 151 9.46 2.18 17.41
N GLN A 152 10.60 2.50 16.77
CA GLN A 152 10.76 3.76 16.02
C GLN A 152 9.85 3.81 14.80
N ALA A 153 9.57 2.66 14.19
CA ALA A 153 8.62 2.56 13.07
C ALA A 153 7.19 2.97 13.44
N PHE A 154 6.86 2.98 14.74
CA PHE A 154 5.55 3.35 15.29
C PHE A 154 5.58 4.64 16.11
N ALA A 155 6.70 5.37 16.10
CA ALA A 155 6.85 6.60 16.87
C ALA A 155 5.97 7.75 16.36
N ASP A 156 5.53 7.68 15.09
CA ASP A 156 4.66 8.65 14.44
C ASP A 156 3.57 7.89 13.65
N PRO A 157 2.28 8.26 13.77
CA PRO A 157 1.19 7.62 13.01
C PRO A 157 1.27 7.81 11.48
N GLU A 158 2.08 8.74 10.98
CA GLU A 158 2.31 8.93 9.53
C GLU A 158 3.53 8.15 9.01
N HIS A 159 4.18 7.35 9.87
CA HIS A 159 5.16 6.37 9.40
C HIS A 159 4.48 5.25 8.59
N TRP A 160 5.30 4.54 7.81
CA TRP A 160 4.80 3.60 6.82
C TRP A 160 3.98 2.44 7.42
N TRP A 161 4.45 1.81 8.50
CA TRP A 161 3.75 0.69 9.13
C TRP A 161 2.40 1.07 9.75
N PRO A 162 2.28 2.14 10.56
CA PRO A 162 0.99 2.66 10.99
C PRO A 162 0.00 2.89 9.85
N LEU A 163 0.43 3.48 8.73
CA LEU A 163 -0.43 3.71 7.56
C LEU A 163 -0.89 2.42 6.89
N VAL A 164 0.01 1.44 6.71
CA VAL A 164 -0.35 0.11 6.18
C VAL A 164 -1.39 -0.57 7.06
N LEU A 165 -1.18 -0.56 8.38
CA LEU A 165 -2.12 -1.16 9.33
C LEU A 165 -3.45 -0.40 9.41
N GLU A 166 -3.42 0.93 9.28
CA GLU A 166 -4.61 1.76 9.18
C GLU A 166 -5.46 1.39 7.95
N ASP A 167 -4.83 1.19 6.80
CA ASP A 167 -5.49 0.79 5.56
C ASP A 167 -6.16 -0.60 5.68
N ILE A 168 -5.44 -1.60 6.18
CA ILE A 168 -5.98 -2.96 6.42
C ILE A 168 -7.18 -2.90 7.36
N ARG A 169 -7.05 -2.15 8.46
CA ARG A 169 -8.14 -2.01 9.43
C ARG A 169 -9.36 -1.34 8.80
N THR A 170 -9.15 -0.31 7.99
CA THR A 170 -10.23 0.45 7.35
C THR A 170 -10.98 -0.40 6.35
N THR A 171 -10.26 -1.04 5.42
CA THR A 171 -10.85 -1.92 4.39
C THR A 171 -11.54 -3.16 4.98
N ALA A 172 -11.10 -3.63 6.15
CA ALA A 172 -11.75 -4.74 6.85
C ALA A 172 -12.96 -4.34 7.72
N SER A 173 -13.11 -3.06 8.08
CA SER A 173 -14.07 -2.61 9.11
C SER A 173 -15.11 -1.60 8.63
N VAL A 174 -15.00 -1.10 7.40
CA VAL A 174 -15.95 -0.13 6.83
C VAL A 174 -16.26 -0.54 5.41
N GLU A 175 -17.53 -0.76 5.11
CA GLU A 175 -17.97 -0.92 3.74
C GLU A 175 -18.09 0.47 3.11
N CYS A 176 -17.10 0.84 2.30
CA CYS A 176 -17.10 2.09 1.52
C CYS A 176 -17.40 1.77 0.06
N TYR A 177 -18.11 2.67 -0.61
CA TYR A 177 -18.47 2.53 -2.02
C TYR A 177 -17.80 3.57 -2.92
N ALA A 178 -17.61 3.18 -4.19
CA ALA A 178 -17.23 4.05 -5.28
C ALA A 178 -18.19 3.84 -6.45
N THR A 179 -18.45 4.90 -7.21
CA THR A 179 -19.31 4.90 -8.39
C THR A 179 -18.60 5.57 -9.56
N PHE A 180 -18.50 4.86 -10.68
CA PHE A 180 -17.93 5.39 -11.92
C PHE A 180 -19.06 5.61 -12.94
N GLU A 181 -19.11 6.80 -13.54
CA GLU A 181 -19.89 7.12 -14.73
C GLU A 181 -19.01 6.90 -15.96
N PHE A 182 -19.49 6.15 -16.95
CA PHE A 182 -18.83 6.05 -18.26
C PHE A 182 -19.82 6.21 -19.41
N ALA A 183 -19.34 6.71 -20.55
CA ALA A 183 -20.10 6.84 -21.78
C ALA A 183 -19.79 5.69 -22.73
N ALA A 184 -20.82 4.92 -23.10
CA ALA A 184 -20.73 3.91 -24.16
C ALA A 184 -20.57 4.57 -25.54
N PRO A 185 -20.12 3.83 -26.58
CA PRO A 185 -19.92 4.38 -27.92
C PRO A 185 -21.18 4.97 -28.57
N ASP A 186 -22.37 4.55 -28.12
CA ASP A 186 -23.67 5.09 -28.55
C ASP A 186 -24.07 6.39 -27.82
N GLY A 187 -23.23 6.88 -26.91
CA GLY A 187 -23.46 8.07 -26.10
C GLY A 187 -24.29 7.84 -24.84
N VAL A 188 -24.75 6.60 -24.58
CA VAL A 188 -25.48 6.27 -23.36
C VAL A 188 -24.52 6.27 -22.18
N ARG A 189 -24.96 6.86 -21.07
CA ARG A 189 -24.18 6.89 -19.83
C ARG A 189 -24.61 5.79 -18.88
N HIS A 190 -23.62 5.14 -18.30
CA HIS A 190 -23.81 4.05 -17.34
C HIS A 190 -23.12 4.38 -16.04
N LEU A 191 -23.70 3.91 -14.93
CA LEU A 191 -23.13 4.02 -13.59
C LEU A 191 -22.84 2.61 -13.07
N VAL A 192 -21.63 2.40 -12.53
CA VAL A 192 -21.26 1.17 -11.85
C VAL A 192 -20.78 1.51 -10.46
N THR A 193 -21.44 0.91 -9.46
CA THR A 193 -21.12 1.09 -8.04
C THR A 193 -20.65 -0.23 -7.44
N ARG A 194 -19.57 -0.20 -6.66
CA ARG A 194 -19.07 -1.36 -5.89
C ARG A 194 -18.61 -0.91 -4.51
N SER A 195 -18.74 -1.81 -3.55
CA SER A 195 -18.01 -1.71 -2.29
C SER A 195 -16.59 -2.27 -2.43
N GLY A 196 -15.71 -1.84 -1.53
CA GLY A 196 -14.40 -2.45 -1.36
C GLY A 196 -14.49 -3.84 -0.71
N GLY A 197 -13.33 -4.47 -0.55
CA GLY A 197 -13.16 -5.70 0.22
C GLY A 197 -11.94 -5.60 1.12
N VAL A 198 -11.67 -6.66 1.88
CA VAL A 198 -10.44 -6.74 2.69
C VAL A 198 -9.21 -6.53 1.80
N GLY A 199 -8.47 -5.45 2.03
CA GLY A 199 -7.28 -5.09 1.25
C GLY A 199 -7.56 -4.64 -0.20
N VAL A 200 -8.81 -4.36 -0.58
CA VAL A 200 -9.19 -3.89 -1.93
C VAL A 200 -10.09 -2.67 -1.81
N HIS A 201 -9.71 -1.57 -2.45
CA HIS A 201 -10.48 -0.32 -2.40
C HIS A 201 -11.64 -0.35 -3.41
N PRO A 202 -12.78 0.30 -3.12
CA PRO A 202 -13.94 0.26 -4.00
C PRO A 202 -13.65 0.79 -5.41
N GLU A 203 -12.77 1.79 -5.55
CA GLU A 203 -12.38 2.35 -6.85
C GLU A 203 -11.69 1.30 -7.73
N GLN A 204 -10.86 0.46 -7.12
CA GLN A 204 -10.19 -0.65 -7.81
C GLN A 204 -11.18 -1.73 -8.22
N GLN A 205 -12.18 -2.01 -7.36
CA GLN A 205 -13.20 -3.00 -7.66
C GLN A 205 -14.11 -2.55 -8.82
N VAL A 206 -14.53 -1.28 -8.83
CA VAL A 206 -15.29 -0.72 -9.95
C VAL A 206 -14.47 -0.76 -11.23
N TRP A 207 -13.21 -0.32 -11.20
CA TRP A 207 -12.37 -0.31 -12.40
C TRP A 207 -12.10 -1.73 -12.93
N SER A 208 -11.85 -2.70 -12.05
CA SER A 208 -11.67 -4.09 -12.45
C SER A 208 -12.87 -4.61 -13.26
N ASP A 209 -14.09 -4.31 -12.80
CA ASP A 209 -15.32 -4.72 -13.48
C ASP A 209 -15.50 -4.01 -14.83
N LEU A 210 -15.24 -2.70 -14.88
CA LEU A 210 -15.33 -1.91 -16.11
C LEU A 210 -14.30 -2.36 -17.16
N HIS A 211 -13.04 -2.55 -16.73
CA HIS A 211 -11.98 -3.00 -17.59
C HIS A 211 -12.26 -4.41 -18.14
N ALA A 212 -12.78 -5.32 -17.30
CA ALA A 212 -13.21 -6.65 -17.75
C ALA A 212 -14.38 -6.60 -18.74
N ALA A 213 -15.21 -5.56 -18.67
CA ALA A 213 -16.29 -5.29 -19.62
C ALA A 213 -15.83 -4.56 -20.89
N GLY A 214 -14.53 -4.27 -21.03
CA GLY A 214 -13.95 -3.60 -22.20
C GLY A 214 -14.20 -2.08 -22.24
N VAL A 215 -14.42 -1.46 -21.08
CA VAL A 215 -14.49 0.00 -20.96
C VAL A 215 -13.06 0.56 -20.92
N GLU A 216 -12.77 1.47 -21.84
CA GLU A 216 -11.50 2.18 -21.89
C GLU A 216 -11.48 3.37 -20.90
N PRO A 217 -10.31 3.76 -20.37
CA PRO A 217 -10.23 4.83 -19.36
C PRO A 217 -10.84 6.16 -19.82
N GLU A 218 -10.68 6.52 -21.09
CA GLU A 218 -11.19 7.78 -21.66
C GLU A 218 -12.72 7.83 -21.73
N GLN A 219 -13.39 6.68 -21.57
CA GLN A 219 -14.85 6.62 -21.51
C GLN A 219 -15.39 7.01 -20.13
N VAL A 220 -14.57 6.97 -19.08
CA VAL A 220 -14.98 7.33 -17.72
C VAL A 220 -15.06 8.85 -17.61
N THR A 221 -16.23 9.37 -17.27
CA THR A 221 -16.52 10.81 -17.23
C THR A 221 -16.58 11.36 -15.80
N ARG A 222 -16.96 10.52 -14.82
CA ARG A 222 -17.05 10.92 -13.41
C ARG A 222 -16.73 9.75 -12.49
N ILE A 223 -16.09 10.08 -11.38
CA ILE A 223 -15.81 9.14 -10.30
C ILE A 223 -16.29 9.79 -9.00
N HIS A 224 -17.09 9.06 -8.24
CA HIS A 224 -17.60 9.50 -6.95
C HIS A 224 -17.30 8.45 -5.88
N THR A 225 -16.66 8.86 -4.79
CA THR A 225 -16.28 7.97 -3.67
C THR A 225 -16.93 8.41 -2.36
N GLU A 226 -17.20 7.49 -1.45
CA GLU A 226 -17.74 7.89 -0.14
C GLU A 226 -16.70 8.55 0.76
N LEU A 227 -15.51 7.95 0.82
CA LEU A 227 -14.31 8.59 1.39
C LEU A 227 -13.48 9.16 0.26
N GLU A 228 -12.79 10.27 0.52
CA GLU A 228 -11.75 10.77 -0.36
C GLU A 228 -10.76 9.64 -0.72
N ALA A 229 -10.46 9.52 -2.02
CA ALA A 229 -9.58 8.50 -2.54
C ALA A 229 -8.21 8.58 -1.87
N CYS A 230 -7.71 7.45 -1.35
CA CYS A 230 -6.59 7.50 -0.43
C CYS A 230 -5.26 7.86 -1.12
N PHE A 231 -4.31 8.38 -0.32
CA PHE A 231 -2.90 8.56 -0.68
C PHE A 231 -2.00 7.80 0.32
N MET A 232 -2.30 6.53 0.56
CA MET A 232 -1.62 5.68 1.55
C MET A 232 -0.81 4.56 0.88
N PRO A 233 0.23 4.02 1.57
CA PRO A 233 1.02 2.89 1.10
C PRO A 233 0.19 1.74 0.55
N GLY A 234 0.67 1.15 -0.54
CA GLY A 234 0.00 0.06 -1.22
C GLY A 234 -1.10 0.54 -2.18
N HIS A 235 -1.95 1.50 -1.83
CA HIS A 235 -3.12 1.84 -2.63
C HIS A 235 -3.43 3.34 -2.81
N TYR A 236 -2.44 4.12 -3.24
CA TYR A 236 -2.48 5.51 -3.74
C TYR A 236 -3.57 5.83 -4.80
N CYS A 237 -4.84 5.66 -4.44
CA CYS A 237 -5.98 5.74 -5.34
C CYS A 237 -6.16 7.16 -5.88
N SER A 238 -5.94 8.21 -5.10
CA SER A 238 -6.01 9.59 -5.61
C SER A 238 -5.05 9.82 -6.78
N MET A 239 -3.79 9.38 -6.63
CA MET A 239 -2.78 9.49 -7.67
C MET A 239 -3.09 8.60 -8.87
N TRP A 240 -3.45 7.34 -8.62
CA TRP A 240 -3.79 6.38 -9.67
C TRP A 240 -4.98 6.85 -10.51
N LEU A 241 -6.05 7.33 -9.88
CA LEU A 241 -7.24 7.83 -10.57
C LEU A 241 -6.92 9.09 -11.39
N ALA A 242 -6.13 10.01 -10.85
CA ALA A 242 -5.73 11.22 -11.57
C ALA A 242 -4.89 10.91 -12.82
N MET A 243 -4.03 9.87 -12.76
CA MET A 243 -3.24 9.44 -13.91
C MET A 243 -4.05 8.66 -14.93
N MET A 244 -4.92 7.76 -14.48
CA MET A 244 -5.66 6.85 -15.36
C MET A 244 -6.90 7.50 -15.98
N PHE A 245 -7.56 8.41 -15.27
CA PHE A 245 -8.80 9.07 -15.70
C PHE A 245 -8.65 10.60 -15.65
N PRO A 246 -7.69 11.18 -16.40
CA PRO A 246 -7.34 12.61 -16.27
C PRO A 246 -8.50 13.56 -16.62
N GLU A 247 -9.44 13.12 -17.47
CA GLU A 247 -10.60 13.91 -17.89
C GLU A 247 -11.84 13.66 -17.01
N ALA A 248 -11.81 12.68 -16.10
CA ALA A 248 -12.93 12.36 -15.25
C ALA A 248 -13.05 13.36 -14.09
N THR A 249 -14.27 13.80 -13.77
CA THR A 249 -14.49 14.60 -12.55
C THR A 249 -14.50 13.70 -11.32
N LEU A 250 -13.53 13.89 -10.42
CA LEU A 250 -13.44 13.19 -9.14
C LEU A 250 -14.16 13.97 -8.04
N THR A 251 -15.02 13.30 -7.28
CA THR A 251 -15.76 13.88 -6.13
C THR A 251 -15.84 12.88 -4.98
N HIS A 252 -16.06 13.37 -3.76
CA HIS A 252 -16.23 12.51 -2.59
C HIS A 252 -17.26 13.05 -1.59
N ASN A 253 -17.80 12.20 -0.71
CA ASN A 253 -18.72 12.62 0.36
C ASN A 253 -18.00 13.17 1.59
N VAL A 254 -16.92 12.50 2.02
CA VAL A 254 -16.16 12.87 3.22
C VAL A 254 -14.68 12.96 2.88
N SER A 255 -14.09 14.14 3.10
CA SER A 255 -12.63 14.33 3.02
C SER A 255 -11.95 13.68 4.22
N THR A 256 -10.84 13.01 3.96
CA THR A 256 -10.07 12.26 4.95
C THR A 256 -8.96 13.10 5.58
N GLY A 257 -8.57 14.21 4.96
CA GLY A 257 -7.48 15.06 5.44
C GLY A 257 -6.09 14.41 5.31
N GLU A 258 -5.09 15.02 5.94
CA GLU A 258 -3.68 14.64 5.80
C GLU A 258 -3.17 13.86 7.02
N THR A 259 -3.87 13.92 8.15
CA THR A 259 -3.44 13.30 9.41
C THR A 259 -4.28 12.09 9.82
N ALA A 260 -3.70 11.16 10.57
CA ALA A 260 -4.39 9.99 11.11
C ALA A 260 -5.63 10.35 11.94
N ALA A 261 -5.59 11.49 12.65
CA ALA A 261 -6.72 11.97 13.41
C ALA A 261 -7.90 12.39 12.52
N GLU A 262 -7.62 13.07 11.41
CA GLU A 262 -8.63 13.46 10.42
C GLU A 262 -9.20 12.25 9.69
N ARG A 263 -8.35 11.29 9.30
CA ARG A 263 -8.78 10.04 8.64
C ARG A 263 -9.70 9.22 9.55
N ALA A 264 -9.34 9.09 10.83
CA ALA A 264 -10.19 8.44 11.82
C ALA A 264 -11.53 9.15 12.02
N ALA A 265 -11.54 10.49 12.05
CA ALA A 265 -12.75 11.29 12.16
C ALA A 265 -13.65 11.16 10.91
N ALA A 266 -13.05 11.08 9.72
CA ALA A 266 -13.76 10.87 8.47
C ALA A 266 -14.48 9.51 8.42
N ILE A 267 -13.79 8.44 8.84
CA ILE A 267 -14.37 7.09 8.98
C ILE A 267 -15.56 7.10 9.94
N GLU A 268 -15.41 7.74 11.10
CA GLU A 268 -16.50 7.83 12.08
C GLU A 268 -17.70 8.62 11.54
N LYS A 269 -17.44 9.72 10.83
CA LYS A 269 -18.50 10.51 10.18
C LYS A 269 -19.26 9.69 9.13
N LEU A 270 -18.57 8.85 8.35
CA LEU A 270 -19.20 7.98 7.36
C LEU A 270 -20.09 6.92 8.03
N ARG A 271 -19.61 6.28 9.11
CA ARG A 271 -20.41 5.31 9.88
C ARG A 271 -21.71 5.94 10.42
N GLN A 272 -21.61 7.12 11.01
CA GLN A 272 -22.78 7.85 11.51
C GLN A 272 -23.76 8.26 10.40
N ALA A 273 -23.29 8.54 9.19
CA ALA A 273 -24.16 8.82 8.05
C ALA A 273 -24.92 7.56 7.61
N THR A 274 -24.25 6.41 7.59
CA THR A 274 -24.84 5.11 7.23
C THR A 274 -25.90 4.66 8.22
N ASP A 275 -25.66 4.80 9.52
CA ASP A 275 -26.62 4.45 10.58
C ASP A 275 -27.89 5.31 10.54
N ARG A 276 -27.75 6.60 10.20
CA ARG A 276 -28.90 7.50 10.04
C ARG A 276 -29.77 7.13 8.85
N ASN A 277 -29.17 6.71 7.74
CA ASN A 277 -29.92 6.27 6.57
C ASN A 277 -30.63 4.93 6.80
N SER A 278 -30.03 4.02 7.58
CA SER A 278 -30.62 2.72 7.92
C SER A 278 -31.79 2.80 8.90
N ASN A 279 -31.81 3.80 9.80
CA ASN A 279 -32.87 4.00 10.80
C ASN A 279 -33.98 4.97 10.37
N GLY A 280 -33.87 5.56 9.18
CA GLY A 280 -34.79 6.57 8.64
C GLY A 280 -35.70 6.12 7.50
N GLY A 281 -35.65 4.82 7.11
CA GLY A 281 -36.53 4.20 6.12
C GLY A 281 -37.51 3.22 6.77
#